data_AF-A0A081GL69-F1
#
_entry.id   AF-A0A081GL69-F1
#
_cell.length_a   1.000
_cell.length_b   1.000
_cell.length_c   1.000
_cell.angle_alpha   90.00
_cell.angle_beta   90.00
_cell.angle_gamma   90.00
#
_symmetry.space_group_name_H-M   'P 1'
#
loop_
_entity.id
_entity.type
_entity.pdbx_description
1 polymer ?
#
loop_
_entity_poly.entity_id
_entity_poly.type
_entity_poly.pdbx_seq_one_letter_code
_entity_poly.pdbx_strand_id
1 'polypeptide(L)' 'MGSHQRFRDAHGRSTTVPAHKGRDSAPPLLRQIAKDIGMTVEEFLSHR' A
#
# COMPACT_ATOMS: atom_id res chain seq x y z
N MET A 1 2.63 -3.44 19.26
CA MET A 1 2.06 -2.27 18.55
C MET A 1 2.81 -2.12 17.25
N GLY A 2 2.12 -2.27 16.11
CA GLY A 2 2.75 -2.24 14.79
C GLY A 2 3.12 -0.81 14.40
N SER A 3 4.30 -0.63 13.81
CA SER A 3 4.66 0.64 13.17
C SER A 3 3.83 0.80 11.88
N HIS A 4 3.46 2.03 11.53
CA HIS A 4 2.76 2.37 10.29
C HIS A 4 3.52 3.49 9.60
N GLN A 5 3.63 3.40 8.28
CA GLN A 5 4.20 4.45 7.43
C GLN A 5 3.08 5.06 6.58
N ARG A 6 3.12 6.38 6.40
CA ARG A 6 2.21 7.11 5.51
C ARG A 6 3.00 7.60 4.30
N PHE A 7 2.46 7.34 3.12
CA PHE A 7 3.03 7.79 1.86
C PHE A 7 2.09 8.80 1.21
N ARG A 8 2.66 9.80 0.55
CA ARG A 8 1.95 10.77 -0.26
C ARG A 8 2.72 11.03 -1.53
N ASP A 9 2.04 11.02 -2.67
CA ASP A 9 2.66 11.32 -3.96
C ASP A 9 2.55 12.80 -4.34
N ALA A 10 3.15 13.17 -5.47
CA ALA A 10 3.11 14.54 -5.99
C ALA A 10 1.72 14.99 -6.48
N HIS A 11 0.81 14.04 -6.72
CA HIS A 11 -0.57 14.29 -7.13
C HIS A 11 -1.53 14.41 -5.93
N GLY A 12 -1.02 14.26 -4.70
CA GLY A 12 -1.79 14.38 -3.46
C GLY A 12 -2.47 13.09 -3.01
N ARG A 13 -2.28 11.96 -3.69
CA ARG A 13 -2.79 10.65 -3.26
C ARG A 13 -1.99 10.17 -2.07
N SER A 14 -2.63 9.46 -1.15
CA SER A 14 -1.98 8.98 0.07
C SER A 14 -2.46 7.61 0.50
N THR A 15 -1.58 6.81 1.09
CA THR A 15 -1.91 5.51 1.67
C THR A 15 -1.13 5.27 2.96
N THR A 16 -1.61 4.33 3.79
CA THR A 16 -0.94 3.92 5.03
C THR A 16 -0.56 2.45 4.94
N VAL A 17 0.73 2.16 5.11
CA VAL A 17 1.28 0.81 5.03
C VAL A 17 1.72 0.36 6.42
N PRO A 18 1.20 -0.77 6.95
CA PRO A 18 1.73 -1.41 8.14
C PRO A 18 3.21 -1.81 7.93
N ALA A 19 4.09 -1.33 8.80
CA ALA A 19 5.51 -1.58 8.78
C ALA A 19 5.88 -2.51 9.95
N HIS A 20 5.71 -3.81 9.75
CA HIS A 20 6.18 -4.83 10.68
C HIS A 20 7.18 -5.72 9.92
N LYS A 21 8.39 -5.87 10.47
CA LYS A 21 9.44 -6.65 9.83
C LYS A 21 9.05 -8.12 9.75
N GLY A 22 9.28 -8.74 8.59
CA GLY A 22 9.26 -10.20 8.43
C GLY A 22 7.90 -10.83 8.17
N ARG A 23 6.89 -10.08 7.73
CA ARG A 23 5.58 -10.64 7.35
C ARG A 23 5.13 -10.13 5.99
N ASP A 24 4.59 -11.05 5.20
CA ASP A 24 3.93 -10.70 3.94
C ASP A 24 2.68 -9.86 4.17
N SER A 25 2.46 -8.91 3.27
CA SER A 25 1.22 -8.13 3.24
C SER A 25 0.09 -8.99 2.72
N ALA A 26 -0.99 -9.10 3.49
CA ALA A 26 -2.14 -9.89 3.08
C ALA A 26 -2.77 -9.34 1.79
N PRO A 27 -3.32 -10.18 0.89
CA PRO A 27 -3.94 -9.72 -0.37
C PRO A 27 -5.00 -8.61 -0.22
N PRO A 28 -5.85 -8.58 0.83
CA PRO A 28 -6.78 -7.46 1.04
C PRO A 28 -6.08 -6.11 1.25
N LEU A 29 -4.93 -6.10 1.94
CA LEU A 29 -4.16 -4.89 2.18
C LEU A 29 -3.58 -4.34 0.87
N LEU A 30 -3.06 -5.20 0.00
CA LEU A 30 -2.54 -4.79 -1.30
C LEU A 30 -3.62 -4.15 -2.18
N ARG A 31 -4.84 -4.74 -2.19
CA ARG A 31 -6.00 -4.16 -2.89
C ARG A 31 -6.41 -2.80 -2.32
N GLN A 32 -6.38 -2.64 -1.01
CA GLN A 32 -6.70 -1.37 -0.35
C GLN A 32 -5.67 -0.29 -0.71
N ILE A 33 -4.38 -0.63 -0.65
CA ILE A 33 -3.30 0.30 -1.03
C ILE A 33 -3.46 0.74 -2.49
N ALA A 34 -3.69 -0.20 -3.41
CA ALA A 34 -3.92 0.12 -4.82
C ALA A 34 -5.10 1.08 -5.01
N LYS A 35 -6.22 0.82 -4.32
CA LYS A 35 -7.40 1.70 -4.33
C LYS A 35 -7.10 3.10 -3.78
N ASP A 36 -6.39 3.19 -2.65
CA ASP A 36 -6.03 4.47 -2.01
C ASP A 36 -5.20 5.37 -2.92
N ILE A 37 -4.32 4.76 -3.73
CA ILE A 37 -3.50 5.47 -4.71
C ILE A 37 -4.13 5.48 -6.10
N GLY A 38 -5.41 5.13 -6.26
CA GLY A 38 -6.13 5.23 -7.54
C GLY A 38 -5.54 4.38 -8.66
N MET A 39 -5.02 3.20 -8.34
CA MET A 39 -4.52 2.19 -9.28
C MET A 39 -5.33 0.90 -9.17
N THR A 40 -5.31 0.11 -10.23
CA THR A 40 -5.79 -1.28 -10.18
C THR A 40 -4.83 -2.16 -9.36
N VAL A 41 -5.32 -3.29 -8.84
CA VAL A 41 -4.45 -4.21 -8.10
C VAL A 41 -3.44 -4.87 -9.04
N GLU A 42 -3.81 -5.07 -10.31
CA GLU A 42 -2.95 -5.61 -11.36
C GLU A 42 -1.77 -4.68 -11.67
N GLU A 43 -2.03 -3.38 -11.87
CA GLU A 43 -0.99 -2.36 -12.03
C GLU A 43 -0.07 -2.31 -10.80
N PHE A 44 -0.65 -2.34 -9.60
CA PHE A 44 0.13 -2.33 -8.37
C PHE A 44 1.06 -3.54 -8.25
N LEU A 45 0.59 -4.74 -8.57
CA LEU A 45 1.39 -5.97 -8.54
C LEU A 45 2.44 -6.07 -9.65
N SER A 46 2.33 -5.24 -10.70
CA SER A 46 3.35 -5.16 -11.75
C SER A 46 4.66 -4.51 -11.26
N HIS A 47 4.61 -3.74 -10.16
CA HIS A 47 5.76 -3.05 -9.55
C HIS A 47 6.49 -3.87 -8.48
N ARG A 48 6.34 -5.21 -8.47
CA ARG A 48 7.03 -6.09 -7.52
C ARG A 48 8.54 -6.11 -7.70
#